data_AF-A0A1T4RXA4-F1
#
_entry.id   AF-A0A1T4RXA4-F1
#
_cell.length_a   1.000
_cell.length_b   1.000
_cell.length_c   1.000
_cell.angle_alpha   90.00
_cell.angle_beta   90.00
_cell.angle_gamma   90.00
#
_symmetry.space_group_name_H-M   'P 1'
#
loop_
_entity.id
_entity.type
_entity.pdbx_description
1 polymer ?
#
loop_
_entity_poly.entity_id
_entity_poly.type
_entity_poly.pdbx_seq_one_letter_code
_entity_poly.pdbx_strand_id
1 'polypeptide(L)'
;MGDFSSYRIIDLLESEASSFVNGEIRNFSSMYKSASGMTPAQKNEDVESFLKKKAENFSRQNLSMTHLVLSSINQELLGYFSLTVKPISIPAKFVNIVPPKLNLENFGKANKGVCQICWLAQ
;
A
#
# COMPACT_ATOMS: atom_id res chain seq x y z
N MET A 1 2.93 3.51 24.31
CA MET A 1 2.72 3.37 22.86
C MET A 1 2.38 4.76 22.35
N GLY A 2 3.11 5.32 21.39
CA GLY A 2 2.73 6.62 20.82
C GLY A 2 1.47 6.46 19.99
N ASP A 3 0.49 7.34 20.17
CA ASP A 3 -0.73 7.33 19.38
C ASP A 3 -0.43 7.87 17.98
N PHE A 4 -0.81 7.08 16.97
CA PHE A 4 -0.76 7.45 15.56
C PHE A 4 -2.09 7.15 14.91
N SER A 5 -2.43 7.93 13.89
CA SER A 5 -3.65 7.77 13.11
C SER A 5 -3.31 7.71 11.63
N SER A 6 -4.05 6.88 10.89
CA SER A 6 -3.87 6.73 9.46
C SER A 6 -4.99 7.41 8.68
N TYR A 7 -4.62 8.11 7.61
CA TYR A 7 -5.55 8.88 6.78
C TYR A 7 -5.28 8.58 5.31
N ARG A 8 -6.32 8.57 4.48
CA ARG A 8 -6.14 8.39 3.04
C ARG A 8 -5.53 9.66 2.45
N ILE A 9 -4.60 9.48 1.53
CA ILE A 9 -3.92 10.61 0.88
C ILE A 9 -4.91 11.51 0.12
N ILE A 10 -5.95 10.94 -0.50
CA ILE A 10 -6.94 11.70 -1.29
C ILE A 10 -7.78 12.61 -0.39
N ASP A 11 -8.30 12.07 0.73
CA ASP A 11 -9.09 12.85 1.69
C ASP A 11 -8.31 14.05 2.25
N LEU A 12 -7.01 13.85 2.50
CA LEU A 12 -6.12 14.90 2.98
C LEU A 12 -5.78 15.94 1.91
N LEU A 13 -5.56 15.52 0.67
CA LEU A 13 -5.23 16.43 -0.45
C LEU A 13 -6.43 17.26 -0.92
N GLU A 14 -7.66 16.79 -0.71
CA GLU A 14 -8.89 17.51 -1.05
C GLU A 14 -9.35 18.46 0.08
N SER A 15 -8.69 18.41 1.23
CA SER A 15 -8.96 19.28 2.37
C SER A 15 -8.15 20.59 2.33
N GLU A 16 -8.50 21.54 3.19
CA GLU A 16 -7.72 22.79 3.40
C GLU A 16 -6.29 22.53 3.90
N ALA A 17 -6.01 21.33 4.44
CA ALA A 17 -4.68 20.92 4.91
C ALA A 17 -3.74 20.44 3.78
N SER A 18 -4.17 20.51 2.52
CA SER A 18 -3.38 20.03 1.36
C SER A 18 -1.99 20.67 1.28
N SER A 19 -1.83 21.94 1.63
CA SER A 19 -0.54 22.64 1.61
C SER A 19 0.45 22.06 2.63
N PHE A 20 -0.03 21.79 3.86
CA PHE A 20 0.75 21.17 4.93
C PHE A 20 1.17 19.74 4.54
N VAL A 21 0.20 18.94 4.08
CA VAL A 21 0.43 17.54 3.71
C VAL A 21 1.42 17.42 2.54
N ASN A 22 1.35 18.32 1.56
CA ASN A 22 2.33 18.37 0.47
C ASN A 22 3.74 18.73 0.96
N GLY A 23 3.84 19.59 1.98
CA GLY A 23 5.10 19.88 2.67
C GLY A 23 5.71 18.64 3.31
N GLU A 24 4.90 17.91 4.08
CA GLU A 24 5.31 16.66 4.74
C GLU A 24 5.69 15.57 3.73
N ILE A 25 4.92 15.38 2.66
CA ILE A 25 5.23 14.42 1.58
C ILE A 25 6.54 14.79 0.89
N ARG A 26 6.81 16.08 0.64
CA ARG A 26 8.05 16.54 0.01
C ARG A 26 9.26 16.27 0.90
N ASN A 27 9.10 16.52 2.20
CA ASN A 27 10.13 16.34 3.22
C ASN A 27 10.27 14.88 3.68
N PHE A 28 9.34 14.01 3.31
CA PHE A 28 9.39 12.60 3.65
C PHE A 28 10.72 11.97 3.24
N SER A 29 11.32 11.30 4.22
CA SER A 29 12.55 10.52 4.07
C SER A 29 12.25 9.10 4.51
N SER A 30 12.54 8.14 3.64
CA SER A 30 12.41 6.70 3.89
C SER A 30 13.44 6.16 4.88
N MET A 31 14.30 7.02 5.43
CA MET A 31 15.34 6.64 6.36
C MET A 31 14.73 6.05 7.62
N TYR A 32 14.91 4.75 7.82
CA TYR A 32 14.52 4.07 9.05
C TYR A 32 15.51 4.47 10.15
N LYS A 33 15.07 5.14 11.22
CA LYS A 33 15.94 5.31 12.40
C LYS A 33 16.18 3.92 13.00
N SER A 34 17.35 3.33 12.73
CA SER A 34 17.79 2.10 13.38
C SER A 34 17.96 2.39 14.87
N ALA A 35 16.96 2.03 15.67
CA ALA A 35 17.18 1.84 17.10
C ALA A 35 18.23 0.71 17.21
N SER A 36 19.39 0.98 17.82
CA SER A 36 20.53 0.06 18.03
C SER A 36 21.70 0.05 17.04
N GLY A 37 22.19 1.21 16.57
CA GLY A 37 23.63 1.39 16.31
C GLY A 37 24.28 0.55 15.20
N MET A 38 23.52 -0.04 14.27
CA MET A 38 24.05 -0.78 13.13
C MET A 38 23.80 0.00 11.82
N THR A 39 24.89 0.51 11.24
CA THR A 39 25.10 1.11 9.89
C THR A 39 24.07 2.13 9.36
N PRO A 40 24.46 3.06 8.44
CA PRO A 40 23.56 4.10 7.97
C PRO A 40 22.33 3.47 7.32
N ALA A 41 21.16 3.80 7.85
CA ALA A 41 19.87 3.40 7.31
C ALA A 41 19.82 3.72 5.82
N GLN A 42 19.73 2.68 5.01
CA GLN A 42 19.80 2.77 3.56
C GLN A 42 18.51 3.42 3.07
N LYS A 43 18.64 4.64 2.57
CA LYS A 43 17.53 5.38 1.96
C LYS A 43 16.97 4.57 0.79
N ASN A 44 15.65 4.38 0.77
CA ASN A 44 14.96 3.74 -0.36
C ASN A 44 14.32 4.80 -1.25
N GLU A 45 15.03 5.18 -2.31
CA GLU A 45 14.56 6.19 -3.26
C GLU A 45 13.27 5.78 -3.99
N ASP A 46 13.06 4.49 -4.25
CA ASP A 46 11.85 4.01 -4.90
C ASP A 46 10.61 4.26 -4.04
N VAL A 47 10.74 4.08 -2.72
CA VAL A 47 9.69 4.36 -1.73
C VAL A 47 9.37 5.85 -1.70
N GLU A 48 10.38 6.73 -1.62
CA GLU A 48 10.15 8.18 -1.62
C GLU A 48 9.56 8.69 -2.93
N SER A 49 10.09 8.21 -4.05
CA SER A 49 9.61 8.61 -5.37
C SER A 49 8.19 8.13 -5.62
N PHE A 50 7.81 6.96 -5.10
CA PHE A 50 6.43 6.49 -5.13
C PHE A 50 5.50 7.45 -4.39
N LEU A 51 5.80 7.79 -3.14
CA LEU A 51 4.97 8.69 -2.36
C LEU A 51 4.85 10.08 -3.02
N LYS A 52 5.98 10.64 -3.49
CA LYS A 52 6.05 12.01 -4.03
C LYS A 52 5.44 12.17 -5.42
N LYS A 53 5.48 11.13 -6.27
CA LYS A 53 5.11 11.25 -7.69
C LYS A 53 3.94 10.36 -8.12
N LYS A 54 3.73 9.22 -7.46
CA LYS A 54 2.81 8.17 -7.94
C LYS A 54 1.60 7.97 -7.03
N ALA A 55 1.75 8.13 -5.72
CA ALA A 55 0.73 7.77 -4.73
C ALA A 55 -0.61 8.46 -4.98
N GLU A 56 -0.62 9.76 -5.26
CA GLU A 56 -1.86 10.49 -5.56
C GLU A 56 -2.55 9.92 -6.82
N ASN A 57 -1.83 9.88 -7.94
CA ASN A 57 -2.37 9.39 -9.21
C ASN A 57 -2.90 7.96 -9.10
N PHE A 58 -2.21 7.09 -8.36
CA PHE A 58 -2.61 5.71 -8.17
C PHE A 58 -3.87 5.59 -7.32
N SER A 59 -4.01 6.45 -6.30
CA SER A 59 -5.22 6.50 -5.49
C SER A 59 -6.40 7.12 -6.23
N ARG A 60 -6.20 8.14 -7.08
CA ARG A 60 -7.25 8.68 -7.95
C ARG A 60 -7.73 7.67 -9.00
N GLN A 61 -6.81 6.85 -9.53
CA GLN A 61 -7.12 5.82 -10.53
C GLN A 61 -7.61 4.51 -9.92
N ASN A 62 -7.82 4.43 -8.60
CA ASN A 62 -8.16 3.21 -7.88
C ASN A 62 -7.20 2.03 -8.15
N LEU A 63 -5.96 2.34 -8.54
CA LEU A 63 -4.91 1.33 -8.73
C LEU A 63 -4.31 0.92 -7.39
N SER A 64 -4.16 1.86 -6.46
CA SER A 64 -3.73 1.57 -5.09
C SER A 64 -4.31 2.57 -4.10
N MET A 65 -4.69 2.11 -2.92
CA MET A 65 -5.13 2.98 -1.83
C MET A 65 -3.95 3.29 -0.92
N THR A 66 -3.52 4.55 -0.88
CA THR A 66 -2.39 5.00 -0.08
C THR A 66 -2.85 5.70 1.20
N HIS A 67 -2.32 5.25 2.33
CA HIS A 67 -2.56 5.81 3.66
C HIS A 67 -1.28 6.44 4.22
N LEU A 68 -1.42 7.64 4.77
CA LEU A 68 -0.38 8.33 5.51
C LEU A 68 -0.56 8.05 7.01
N VAL A 69 0.52 7.76 7.71
CA VAL A 69 0.55 7.56 9.15
C VAL A 69 1.09 8.82 9.80
N LEU A 70 0.22 9.53 10.51
CA LEU A 70 0.55 10.79 11.18
C LEU A 70 0.63 10.58 12.69
N SER A 71 1.56 11.29 13.32
CA SER A 71 1.63 11.40 14.78
C SER A 71 0.40 12.15 15.30
N SER A 72 -0.31 11.61 16.29
CA SER A 72 -1.47 12.30 16.87
C SER A 72 -1.08 13.56 17.67
N ILE A 73 0.20 13.73 18.02
CA ILE A 73 0.69 14.86 18.83
C ILE A 73 1.16 16.01 17.93
N ASN A 74 2.03 15.70 16.96
CA ASN A 74 2.72 16.71 16.15
C ASN A 74 2.19 16.80 14.72
N GLN A 75 1.27 15.92 14.32
CA GLN A 75 0.81 15.75 12.94
C GLN A 75 1.95 15.48 11.93
N GLU A 76 3.12 15.06 12.42
CA GLU A 76 4.29 14.71 11.63
C GLU A 76 4.05 13.40 10.88
N LEU A 77 4.49 13.33 9.62
CA LEU A 77 4.43 12.13 8.80
C LEU A 77 5.47 11.10 9.26
N LEU A 78 5.00 10.08 9.97
CA LEU A 78 5.84 8.98 10.48
C LEU A 78 6.11 7.92 9.41
N GLY A 79 5.21 7.78 8.44
CA GLY A 79 5.30 6.76 7.40
C GLY A 79 4.08 6.72 6.50
N TYR A 80 4.11 5.84 5.52
CA TYR A 80 2.97 5.56 4.66
C TYR A 80 2.91 4.08 4.29
N PHE A 81 1.74 3.61 3.90
CA PHE A 81 1.59 2.31 3.27
C PHE A 81 0.58 2.40 2.13
N SER A 82 0.71 1.53 1.13
CA SER A 82 -0.20 1.48 -0.01
C SER A 82 -0.71 0.06 -0.19
N LEU A 83 -2.04 -0.09 -0.30
CA LEU A 83 -2.71 -1.36 -0.50
C LEU A 83 -3.19 -1.46 -1.95
N THR A 84 -2.90 -2.58 -2.61
CA THR A 84 -3.31 -2.83 -3.99
C THR A 84 -3.84 -4.25 -4.12
N VAL A 85 -4.98 -4.41 -4.79
CA VAL A 85 -5.49 -5.74 -5.16
C VAL A 85 -4.88 -6.12 -6.51
N LYS A 86 -3.91 -7.02 -6.52
CA LYS A 86 -3.30 -7.55 -7.75
C LYS A 86 -3.63 -9.04 -7.87
N PRO A 87 -4.41 -9.46 -8.88
CA PRO A 87 -4.73 -10.87 -9.04
C PRO A 87 -3.47 -11.66 -9.40
N ILE A 88 -3.32 -12.83 -8.79
CA ILE A 88 -2.24 -13.76 -9.10
C ILE A 88 -2.83 -14.88 -9.95
N SER A 89 -2.32 -15.04 -11.16
CA SER A 89 -2.70 -16.13 -12.07
C SER A 89 -1.82 -17.34 -11.83
N ILE A 90 -2.40 -18.42 -11.29
CA ILE A 90 -1.70 -19.70 -11.10
C ILE A 90 -2.10 -20.65 -12.24
N PRO A 91 -1.15 -21.15 -13.05
CA PRO A 91 -1.45 -22.15 -14.07
C PRO A 91 -2.00 -23.44 -13.46
N ALA A 92 -3.02 -24.03 -14.07
CA ALA A 92 -3.70 -25.24 -13.56
C ALA A 92 -2.75 -26.44 -13.32
N LYS A 93 -1.65 -26.53 -14.05
CA LYS A 93 -0.62 -27.57 -13.85
C LYS A 93 0.04 -27.55 -12.45
N PHE A 94 -0.06 -26.44 -11.71
CA PHE A 94 0.51 -26.29 -10.37
C PHE A 94 -0.51 -26.50 -9.23
N VAL A 95 -1.81 -26.67 -9.53
CA VAL A 95 -2.86 -26.79 -8.48
C VAL A 95 -3.13 -28.23 -8.00
N ASN A 96 -2.40 -29.22 -8.53
CA ASN A 96 -2.58 -30.65 -8.18
C ASN A 96 -2.20 -31.00 -6.72
N ILE A 97 -1.71 -30.04 -5.92
CA ILE A 97 -1.28 -30.24 -4.52
C ILE A 97 -2.37 -29.82 -3.53
N VAL A 98 -3.45 -29.17 -3.99
CA VAL A 98 -4.49 -28.63 -3.09
C VAL A 98 -5.63 -29.65 -2.91
N PRO A 99 -6.04 -29.99 -1.66
CA PRO A 99 -7.07 -30.99 -1.41
C PRO A 99 -8.44 -30.58 -2.00
N PRO A 100 -9.29 -31.58 -2.34
CA PRO A 100 -10.52 -31.41 -3.14
C PRO A 100 -11.63 -30.52 -2.54
N LYS A 101 -11.41 -29.91 -1.37
CA LYS A 101 -12.36 -28.97 -0.74
C LYS A 101 -12.31 -27.55 -1.31
N LEU A 102 -11.33 -27.21 -2.15
CA LEU A 102 -11.47 -26.08 -3.08
C LEU A 102 -12.15 -26.58 -4.34
N ASN A 103 -13.46 -26.79 -4.28
CA ASN A 103 -14.22 -27.25 -5.44
C ASN A 103 -14.24 -26.14 -6.52
N LEU A 104 -13.28 -26.22 -7.44
CA LEU A 104 -13.07 -25.34 -8.59
C LEU A 104 -14.18 -25.43 -9.65
N GLU A 105 -15.16 -26.33 -9.50
CA GLU A 105 -16.21 -26.60 -10.48
C GLU A 105 -17.06 -25.34 -10.82
N ASN A 106 -17.05 -24.33 -9.95
CA ASN A 106 -17.72 -23.05 -10.19
C ASN A 106 -16.78 -21.87 -10.56
N PHE A 107 -15.46 -22.04 -10.53
CA PHE A 107 -14.51 -21.00 -10.96
C PHE A 107 -14.37 -20.91 -12.49
N GLY A 108 -14.68 -22.00 -13.21
CA GLY A 108 -14.38 -22.15 -14.64
C GLY A 108 -15.53 -21.84 -15.61
N LYS A 109 -16.69 -21.32 -15.17
CA LYS A 109 -17.82 -21.06 -16.07
C LYS A 109 -18.10 -19.60 -16.40
N ALA A 110 -17.23 -18.66 -15.99
CA ALA A 110 -17.27 -17.29 -16.46
C ALA A 110 -15.89 -16.86 -16.96
N ASN A 111 -15.75 -16.84 -18.29
CA ASN A 111 -14.65 -16.28 -19.07
C ASN A 111 -13.32 -17.05 -19.15
N LYS A 112 -13.06 -17.57 -20.36
CA LYS A 112 -11.73 -17.90 -20.88
C LYS A 112 -10.82 -16.66 -20.73
N GLY A 113 -9.97 -16.62 -19.70
CA GLY A 113 -8.85 -15.68 -19.71
C GLY A 113 -8.26 -15.28 -18.37
N VAL A 114 -9.05 -15.04 -17.32
CA VAL A 114 -8.52 -14.46 -16.07
C VAL A 114 -9.39 -14.86 -14.88
N CYS A 115 -8.85 -15.65 -13.94
CA CYS A 115 -9.47 -15.88 -12.64
C CYS A 115 -8.92 -14.84 -11.65
N GLN A 116 -9.73 -13.81 -11.34
CA GLN A 116 -9.50 -12.92 -10.21
C GLN A 116 -9.83 -13.66 -8.92
N ILE A 117 -8.82 -13.97 -8.12
CA ILE A 117 -9.02 -14.41 -6.73
C ILE A 117 -8.66 -13.21 -5.85
N CYS A 118 -9.67 -12.63 -5.22
CA CYS A 118 -9.52 -11.57 -4.22
C CYS A 118 -9.28 -12.27 -2.88
N TRP A 119 -8.06 -12.21 -2.36
CA TRP A 119 -7.79 -12.60 -0.96
C TRP A 119 -7.78 -11.33 -0.10
N LEU A 120 -8.76 -11.22 0.81
CA LEU A 120 -8.61 -10.44 2.03
C LEU A 120 -7.48 -11.07 2.85
N ALA A 121 -6.42 -10.30 3.12
CA ALA A 121 -5.47 -10.65 4.17
C ALA A 121 -5.93 -9.96 5.47
N GLN A 122 -6.17 -10.79 6.49
CA GLN A 122 -6.29 -10.41 7.90
C GLN A 122 -4.92 -10.00 8.47
#